data_AF-A0A734IUG2-F1
#
_entry.id   AF-A0A734IUG2-F1
#
_cell.length_a   1.000
_cell.length_b   1.000
_cell.length_c   1.000
_cell.angle_alpha   90.00
_cell.angle_beta   90.00
_cell.angle_gamma   90.00
#
_symmetry.space_group_name_H-M   'P 1'
#
loop_
_entity.id
_entity.type
_entity.pdbx_description
1 polymer ?
#
loop_
_entity_poly.entity_id
_entity_poly.type
_entity_poly.pdbx_seq_one_letter_code
_entity_poly.pdbx_strand_id
1 'polypeptide(L)' 'MGKGWNASFHLGRRERLRQEVLHRVAGGPRPAPRDYTGHDGTHGSYYMKGWRSVDMPEILHHCLLYREKHYV' A
#
# COMPACT_ATOMS: atom_id res chain seq x y z
N MET A 1 -18.23 6.70 -15.70
CA MET A 1 -18.15 5.52 -14.83
C MET A 1 -16.69 5.05 -14.67
N GLY A 2 -15.89 5.70 -13.83
CA GLY A 2 -14.45 5.33 -13.70
C GLY A 2 -13.71 5.84 -12.45
N LYS A 3 -14.36 6.65 -11.60
CA LYS A 3 -13.70 7.27 -10.43
C LYS A 3 -13.44 6.26 -9.29
N GLY A 4 -14.31 5.26 -9.10
CA GLY A 4 -14.21 4.28 -8.01
C GLY A 4 -13.05 3.27 -8.17
N TRP A 5 -12.68 2.94 -9.41
CA TRP A 5 -11.65 1.95 -9.68
C TRP A 5 -10.24 2.53 -9.52
N ASN A 6 -10.03 3.76 -9.99
CA ASN A 6 -8.80 4.51 -9.70
C ASN A 6 -8.62 4.72 -8.21
N ALA A 7 -9.70 5.03 -7.47
CA ALA A 7 -9.64 5.13 -6.02
C ALA A 7 -9.21 3.81 -5.36
N SER A 8 -9.72 2.67 -5.84
CA SER A 8 -9.33 1.34 -5.34
C SER A 8 -7.85 1.03 -5.62
N PHE A 9 -7.37 1.36 -6.82
CA PHE A 9 -5.97 1.24 -7.18
C PHE A 9 -5.05 2.10 -6.30
N HIS A 10 -5.38 3.39 -6.14
CA HIS A 10 -4.60 4.29 -5.28
C HIS A 10 -4.66 3.86 -3.81
N LEU A 11 -5.78 3.30 -3.36
CA LEU A 11 -5.90 2.73 -2.02
C LEU A 11 -4.90 1.57 -1.82
N GLY A 12 -4.84 0.62 -2.75
CA GLY A 12 -3.92 -0.51 -2.69
C GLY A 12 -2.45 -0.08 -2.64
N ARG A 13 -2.06 0.90 -3.48
CA ARG A 13 -0.70 1.48 -3.46
C ARG A 13 -0.38 2.10 -2.11
N ARG A 14 -1.26 3.00 -1.64
CA ARG A 14 -1.06 3.74 -0.39
C ARG A 14 -0.96 2.81 0.81
N GLU A 15 -1.80 1.79 0.86
CA GLU A 15 -1.80 0.82 1.96
C GLU A 15 -0.53 -0.03 1.94
N ARG A 16 -0.09 -0.50 0.77
CA ARG A 16 1.18 -1.24 0.62
C ARG A 16 2.36 -0.43 1.16
N LEU A 17 2.51 0.82 0.71
CA LEU A 17 3.59 1.70 1.14
C LEU A 17 3.56 1.95 2.64
N ARG A 18 2.38 2.28 3.19
CA ARG A 18 2.23 2.53 4.63
C ARG A 18 2.65 1.31 5.45
N GLN A 19 2.20 0.12 5.06
CA GLN A 19 2.54 -1.10 5.78
C GLN A 19 4.03 -1.45 5.69
N GLU A 20 4.65 -1.33 4.51
CA GLU A 20 6.08 -1.56 4.33
C GLU A 20 6.95 -0.60 5.16
N VAL A 21 6.59 0.69 5.18
CA VAL A 21 7.28 1.69 6.01
C VAL A 21 7.16 1.34 7.50
N LEU A 22 5.96 1.04 7.97
CA LEU A 22 5.75 0.68 9.38
C LEU A 22 6.48 -0.61 9.76
N HIS A 23 6.49 -1.62 8.89
CA HIS A 23 7.19 -2.87 9.12
C HIS A 23 8.71 -2.66 9.26
N ARG A 24 9.30 -1.91 8.33
CA ARG A 24 10.77 -1.75 8.23
C ARG A 24 11.34 -0.71 9.18
N VAL A 25 10.58 0.35 9.46
CA VAL A 25 11.07 1.48 10.27
C VAL A 25 10.58 1.41 11.71
N ALA A 26 9.35 0.94 11.94
CA ALA A 26 8.71 0.93 13.26
C ALA A 26 8.52 -0.47 13.85
N GLY A 27 9.11 -1.52 13.26
CA GLY A 27 8.97 -2.90 13.73
C GLY A 27 7.55 -3.45 13.65
N GLY A 28 6.71 -2.87 12.79
CA GLY A 28 5.32 -3.28 12.60
C GLY A 28 5.18 -4.69 12.01
N PRO A 29 3.94 -5.20 11.88
CA PRO A 29 3.68 -6.51 11.30
C PRO A 29 4.09 -6.58 9.82
N ARG A 30 4.29 -7.81 9.32
CA ARG A 30 4.60 -8.02 7.90
C ARG A 30 3.48 -7.47 7.00
N PRO A 31 3.79 -6.77 5.91
CA PRO A 31 2.78 -6.21 5.03
C PRO A 31 1.92 -7.29 4.36
N ALA A 32 0.61 -7.20 4.52
CA ALA A 32 -0.36 -8.11 3.93
C ALA A 32 -1.51 -7.32 3.26
N PRO A 33 -1.92 -7.71 2.04
CA PRO A 33 -3.04 -7.06 1.39
C PRO A 33 -4.32 -7.30 2.20
N ARG A 34 -5.24 -6.34 2.14
CA ARG A 34 -6.58 -6.50 2.71
C ARG A 34 -7.29 -7.69 2.05
N ASP A 35 -8.01 -8.44 2.86
CA ASP A 35 -8.92 -9.46 2.37
C ASP A 35 -10.17 -8.80 1.77
N TYR A 36 -10.46 -9.13 0.51
CA TYR A 36 -11.62 -8.64 -0.23
C TYR A 36 -12.70 -9.72 -0.42
N THR A 37 -12.60 -10.85 0.29
CA THR A 37 -13.60 -11.91 0.24
C THR A 37 -14.97 -11.35 0.64
N GLY A 38 -15.94 -11.40 -0.27
CA GLY A 38 -17.31 -10.87 -0.07
C GLY A 38 -17.61 -9.52 -0.71
N HIS A 39 -16.62 -8.83 -1.29
CA HIS A 39 -16.84 -7.65 -2.14
C HIS A 39 -16.96 -8.06 -3.62
N ASP A 40 -17.56 -7.20 -4.44
CA ASP A 40 -17.57 -7.37 -5.88
C ASP A 40 -16.11 -7.42 -6.39
N GLY A 41 -15.77 -8.47 -7.14
CA GLY A 41 -14.38 -8.77 -7.51
C GLY A 41 -13.65 -7.64 -8.24
N THR A 42 -14.38 -6.66 -8.78
CA THR A 42 -13.84 -5.46 -9.42
C THR A 42 -13.08 -4.56 -8.45
N HIS A 43 -13.63 -4.25 -7.28
CA HIS A 43 -12.94 -3.41 -6.30
C HIS A 43 -11.66 -4.07 -5.78
N GLY A 44 -11.75 -5.36 -5.44
CA GLY A 44 -10.61 -6.15 -5.00
C GLY A 44 -9.52 -6.29 -6.07
N SER A 45 -9.90 -6.47 -7.34
CA SER A 45 -8.92 -6.60 -8.43
C SER A 45 -8.14 -5.31 -8.68
N TYR A 46 -8.78 -4.14 -8.68
CA TYR A 46 -8.09 -2.86 -8.84
C TYR A 46 -7.24 -2.52 -7.61
N TYR A 47 -7.72 -2.82 -6.40
CA TYR A 47 -6.92 -2.73 -5.19
C TYR A 47 -5.64 -3.57 -5.29
N MET A 48 -5.77 -4.85 -5.68
CA MET A 48 -4.62 -5.75 -5.79
C MET A 48 -3.65 -5.33 -6.90
N LYS A 49 -4.13 -4.77 -8.00
CA LYS A 49 -3.27 -4.13 -9.02
C LYS A 49 -2.46 -2.98 -8.41
N GLY A 50 -3.10 -2.13 -7.60
CA GLY A 50 -2.43 -1.06 -6.87
C GLY A 50 -1.37 -1.60 -5.91
N TRP A 51 -1.75 -2.56 -5.07
CA TRP A 51 -0.86 -3.20 -4.10
C TRP A 51 0.41 -3.78 -4.75
N ARG A 52 0.25 -4.48 -5.88
CA ARG A 52 1.36 -5.12 -6.62
C ARG A 52 2.20 -4.15 -7.45
N SER A 53 1.70 -2.93 -7.69
CA SER A 53 2.39 -1.92 -8.50
C SER A 53 3.47 -1.13 -7.76
N VAL A 54 3.61 -1.36 -6.44
CA VAL A 54 4.63 -0.72 -5.60
C VAL A 54 5.89 -1.57 -5.62
N ASP A 55 7.01 -0.98 -6.01
CA ASP A 55 8.31 -1.62 -6.11
C ASP A 55 9.21 -1.30 -4.90
N MET A 56 10.31 -2.05 -4.78
CA MET A 56 11.26 -1.89 -3.67
C MET A 56 11.93 -0.50 -3.62
N PRO A 57 12.36 0.11 -4.74
CA PRO A 57 12.88 1.47 -4.73
C PRO A 57 11.90 2.51 -4.15
N GLU A 58 10.61 2.47 -4.54
CA GLU A 58 9.58 3.36 -3.99
C GLU A 58 9.41 3.14 -2.48
N ILE A 59 9.39 1.87 -2.04
CA ILE A 59 9.33 1.53 -0.61
C ILE A 59 10.51 2.13 0.16
N LEU A 60 11.74 1.95 -0.33
CA LEU A 60 12.95 2.45 0.33
C LEU A 60 12.94 3.98 0.40
N HIS A 61 12.55 4.66 -0.67
CA HIS A 61 12.40 6.12 -0.69
C HIS A 61 11.41 6.59 0.38
N HIS A 62 10.24 5.95 0.49
CA HIS A 62 9.26 6.28 1.52
C HIS A 62 9.74 5.97 2.95
N CYS A 63 10.56 4.93 3.13
CA CYS A 63 11.19 4.65 4.43
C CYS A 63 12.16 5.76 4.84
N LEU A 64 12.97 6.26 3.91
CA LEU A 64 13.89 7.38 4.16
C LEU A 64 13.12 8.64 4.57
N LEU A 65 12.10 9.02 3.79
CA LEU A 65 11.25 10.17 4.12
C LEU A 65 10.56 10.05 5.49
N TYR A 66 10.13 8.84 5.86
CA TYR A 66 9.54 8.59 7.17
C TYR A 66 10.57 8.79 8.29
N ARG A 67 11.78 8.27 8.14
CA ARG A 67 12.88 8.46 9.09
C ARG A 67 13.24 9.93 9.27
N GLU A 68 13.39 10.66 8.17
CA GLU A 68 13.66 12.10 8.19
C GLU A 68 12.56 12.88 8.91
N LYS A 69 11.29 12.55 8.66
CA LYS A 69 10.15 13.22 9.27
C LYS A 69 10.00 12.92 10.77
N HIS A 70 10.31 11.71 11.19
CA HIS A 70 10.08 11.23 12.55
C HIS A 70 11.35 11.19 13.41
N TYR A 71 12.51 11.58 12.86
CA TYR A 71 13.83 11.55 13.51
C TYR A 71 14.16 10.18 14.13
N VAL A 72 13.82 9.10 13.42
CA VAL A 72 14.04 7.69 13.81
C VAL A 72 15.10 7.01 12.98
#